data_AF-A0A962SYA2-F1
#
_entry.id   AF-A0A962SYA2-F1
#
_cell.length_a   1.000
_cell.length_b   1.000
_cell.length_c   1.000
_cell.angle_alpha   90.00
_cell.angle_beta   90.00
_cell.angle_gamma   90.00
#
_symmetry.space_group_name_H-M   'P 1'
#
loop_
_entity.id
_entity.type
_entity.pdbx_description
1 polymer ?
#
loop_
_entity_poly.entity_id
_entity_poly.type
_entity_poly.pdbx_seq_one_letter_code
_entity_poly.pdbx_strand_id
1 'polypeptide(L)'
;MKNILLLLAACAGPALAGGSNYGLVPGALSSVQGKVTEWPVPTPKFARDPAPGPDGNLYIAVMAGNRIARFDTKAKSFNEWELPAGARPHG
;
A
#
# COMPACT_ATOMS: atom_id res chain seq x y z
N MET A 1 -9.48 57.15 9.39
CA MET A 1 -9.67 55.93 10.22
C MET A 1 -10.58 55.00 9.44
N LYS A 2 -9.99 54.04 8.70
CA LYS A 2 -10.01 52.57 8.93
C LYS A 2 -11.35 51.86 8.59
N ASN A 3 -11.37 51.32 7.36
CA ASN A 3 -11.76 49.96 6.90
C ASN A 3 -13.16 49.34 7.18
N ILE A 4 -13.89 49.12 6.08
CA ILE A 4 -14.48 47.85 5.53
C ILE A 4 -15.21 46.88 6.47
N LEU A 5 -16.44 46.46 6.08
CA LEU A 5 -16.79 45.03 6.02
C LEU A 5 -17.93 44.72 5.02
N LEU A 6 -17.59 44.14 3.88
CA LEU A 6 -18.51 43.34 3.05
C LEU A 6 -18.49 41.91 3.63
N LEU A 7 -19.64 41.38 4.08
CA LEU A 7 -19.76 39.95 4.35
C LEU A 7 -20.20 39.23 3.07
N LEU A 8 -19.26 38.53 2.41
CA LEU A 8 -19.61 37.41 1.55
C LEU A 8 -19.77 36.17 2.43
N ALA A 9 -20.99 35.66 2.56
CA ALA A 9 -21.21 34.32 3.08
C ALA A 9 -20.84 33.30 2.00
N ALA A 10 -19.63 32.73 2.08
CA ALA A 10 -19.25 31.59 1.28
C ALA A 10 -19.85 30.32 1.92
N CYS A 11 -20.86 29.73 1.26
CA CYS A 11 -21.39 28.42 1.63
C CYS A 11 -20.30 27.36 1.51
N ALA A 12 -19.78 26.86 2.63
CA ALA A 12 -19.04 25.61 2.66
C ALA A 12 -20.06 24.45 2.60
N GLY A 13 -20.41 24.02 1.39
CA GLY A 13 -21.02 22.71 1.21
C GLY A 13 -20.05 21.62 1.73
N PRO A 14 -20.55 20.47 2.23
CA PRO A 14 -19.67 19.42 2.70
C PRO A 14 -18.73 19.00 1.55
N ALA A 15 -17.43 19.18 1.75
CA ALA A 15 -16.44 18.58 0.90
C ALA A 15 -16.55 17.06 1.10
N LEU A 16 -17.18 16.37 0.14
CA LEU A 16 -17.04 14.93 0.02
C LEU A 16 -15.57 14.66 -0.31
N ALA A 17 -14.78 14.39 0.73
CA ALA A 17 -13.46 13.81 0.54
C ALA A 17 -13.68 12.49 -0.21
N GLY A 18 -13.29 12.46 -1.48
CA GLY A 18 -13.33 11.25 -2.30
C GLY A 18 -12.39 10.22 -1.68
N GLY A 19 -12.94 9.38 -0.80
CA GLY A 19 -12.27 8.15 -0.38
C GLY A 19 -11.99 7.31 -1.62
N SER A 20 -10.90 6.52 -1.56
CA SER A 20 -10.45 5.63 -2.64
C SER A 20 -11.62 5.07 -3.44
N ASN A 21 -11.80 5.54 -4.67
CA ASN A 21 -12.83 5.05 -5.57
C ASN A 21 -12.47 3.61 -5.96
N TYR A 22 -12.89 2.63 -5.15
CA TYR A 22 -12.79 1.20 -5.46
C TYR A 22 -13.83 0.75 -6.50
N GLY A 23 -14.62 1.69 -7.05
CA GLY A 23 -15.43 1.43 -8.23
C GLY A 23 -14.51 1.25 -9.43
N LEU A 24 -14.59 0.07 -10.07
CA LEU A 24 -13.80 -0.41 -11.21
C LEU A 24 -12.88 0.67 -11.83
N VAL A 25 -11.59 0.58 -11.53
CA VAL A 25 -10.58 1.46 -12.12
C VAL A 25 -10.71 1.40 -13.65
N PRO A 26 -10.81 2.54 -14.36
CA PRO A 26 -10.78 2.53 -15.82
C PRO A 26 -9.58 1.72 -16.33
N GLY A 27 -9.84 0.68 -17.14
CA GLY A 27 -8.81 -0.26 -17.61
C GLY A 27 -8.67 -1.56 -16.80
N ALA A 28 -9.42 -1.73 -15.70
CA ALA A 28 -9.52 -3.01 -15.03
C ALA A 28 -10.22 -4.03 -15.94
N LEU A 29 -9.62 -5.21 -16.08
CA LEU A 29 -10.26 -6.31 -16.79
C LEU A 29 -11.50 -6.76 -16.03
N SER A 30 -12.60 -7.03 -16.75
CA SER A 30 -13.83 -7.56 -16.16
C SER A 30 -13.65 -8.94 -15.51
N SER A 31 -12.59 -9.65 -15.89
CA SER A 31 -12.14 -10.89 -15.26
C SER A 31 -10.62 -11.05 -15.40
N VAL A 32 -9.97 -11.58 -14.37
CA VAL A 32 -8.57 -12.00 -14.45
C VAL A 32 -8.52 -13.34 -15.18
N GLN A 33 -7.84 -13.37 -16.32
CA GLN A 33 -7.61 -14.61 -17.05
C GLN A 33 -6.34 -15.29 -16.50
N GLY A 34 -6.37 -16.62 -16.39
CA GLY A 34 -5.24 -17.42 -15.90
C GLY A 34 -5.45 -18.02 -14.50
N LYS A 35 -4.46 -18.79 -14.04
CA LYS A 35 -4.46 -19.40 -12.70
C LYS A 35 -3.82 -18.43 -11.70
N VAL A 36 -4.58 -18.06 -10.68
CA VAL A 36 -4.05 -17.32 -9.52
C VAL A 36 -3.56 -18.33 -8.47
N THR A 37 -2.39 -18.05 -7.90
CA THR A 37 -1.82 -18.79 -6.78
C THR A 37 -1.32 -17.81 -5.75
N GLU A 38 -1.51 -18.13 -4.48
CA GLU A 38 -1.16 -17.27 -3.36
C GLU A 38 -0.16 -17.97 -2.45
N TRP A 39 0.77 -17.19 -1.91
CA TRP A 39 1.73 -17.65 -0.89
C TRP A 39 1.60 -16.70 0.31
N PRO A 40 1.18 -17.20 1.48
CA PRO A 40 1.02 -16.35 2.65
C PRO A 40 2.38 -15.88 3.15
N VAL A 41 2.50 -14.57 3.39
CA VAL A 41 3.69 -14.01 4.04
C VAL A 41 3.77 -14.56 5.47
N PRO A 42 4.92 -15.10 5.93
CA PRO A 42 5.04 -15.75 7.23
C PRO A 42 4.66 -14.85 8.41
N THR A 43 5.05 -13.57 8.37
CA THR A 43 4.63 -12.56 9.35
C THR A 43 3.64 -11.58 8.73
N PRO A 44 2.32 -11.87 8.71
CA PRO A 44 1.31 -11.03 8.07
C PRO A 44 0.94 -9.78 8.93
N LYS A 45 1.93 -9.15 9.56
CA LYS A 45 1.76 -7.95 10.39
C LYS A 45 1.97 -6.70 9.56
N PHE A 46 0.96 -6.37 8.76
CA PHE A 46 1.00 -5.25 7.82
C PHE A 46 2.16 -5.41 6.81
N ALA A 47 2.23 -6.60 6.21
CA ALA A 47 3.08 -6.91 5.07
C ALA A 47 2.50 -6.23 3.82
N ARG A 48 3.22 -5.25 3.29
CA ARG A 48 2.75 -4.39 2.21
C ARG A 48 3.91 -3.99 1.30
N ASP A 49 3.55 -3.38 0.18
CA ASP A 49 4.48 -2.77 -0.77
C ASP A 49 5.50 -3.77 -1.38
N PRO A 50 5.02 -4.83 -2.08
CA PRO A 50 5.92 -5.75 -2.77
C PRO A 50 6.66 -5.06 -3.92
N ALA A 51 7.97 -5.29 -4.04
CA ALA A 51 8.81 -4.76 -5.11
C ALA A 51 9.75 -5.84 -5.68
N PRO A 52 9.97 -5.89 -7.01
CA PRO A 52 10.95 -6.78 -7.61
C PRO A 52 12.38 -6.33 -7.31
N GLY A 53 13.24 -7.28 -6.93
CA GLY A 53 14.68 -7.08 -6.77
C GLY A 53 15.47 -7.43 -8.03
N PRO A 54 16.71 -6.93 -8.16
CA PRO A 54 17.59 -7.26 -9.29
C PRO A 54 18.01 -8.74 -9.35
N ASP A 55 17.76 -9.49 -8.28
CA ASP A 55 18.00 -10.92 -8.17
C ASP A 55 16.82 -11.79 -8.64
N GLY A 56 15.75 -11.16 -9.15
CA GLY A 56 14.55 -11.83 -9.64
C GLY A 56 13.55 -12.28 -8.57
N ASN A 57 13.74 -11.84 -7.32
CA ASN A 57 12.86 -12.14 -6.19
C ASN A 57 12.00 -10.94 -5.81
N LEU A 58 10.96 -11.16 -5.01
CA LEU A 58 10.11 -10.07 -4.53
C LEU A 58 10.45 -9.74 -3.09
N TYR A 59 10.63 -8.46 -2.79
CA TYR A 59 10.87 -7.93 -1.46
C TYR A 59 9.61 -7.23 -0.95
N ILE A 60 9.29 -7.41 0.33
CA ILE A 60 8.07 -6.91 0.95
C ILE A 60 8.44 -6.25 2.28
N ALA A 61 7.95 -5.04 2.51
CA ALA A 61 8.06 -4.35 3.78
C ALA A 61 6.98 -4.88 4.75
N VAL A 62 7.40 -5.49 5.86
CA VAL A 62 6.49 -5.94 6.92
C VAL A 62 6.52 -4.91 8.04
N MET A 63 5.79 -3.82 7.84
CA MET A 63 5.91 -2.59 8.64
C MET A 63 5.62 -2.83 10.13
N ALA A 64 4.48 -3.45 10.47
CA ALA A 64 4.13 -3.72 11.88
C ALA A 64 4.86 -4.95 12.43
N GLY A 65 5.41 -5.80 11.56
CA GLY A 65 6.29 -6.92 11.93
C GLY A 65 7.75 -6.52 12.15
N ASN A 66 8.15 -5.30 11.76
CA ASN A 66 9.52 -4.79 11.79
C ASN A 66 10.51 -5.69 11.03
N ARG A 67 10.13 -6.15 9.83
CA ARG A 67 10.89 -7.10 9.02
C ARG A 67 10.92 -6.71 7.53
N ILE A 68 11.91 -7.23 6.82
CA ILE A 68 11.84 -7.40 5.36
C ILE A 68 11.58 -8.87 5.08
N ALA A 69 10.61 -9.15 4.21
CA ALA A 69 10.38 -10.48 3.65
C ALA A 69 10.88 -10.52 2.20
N ARG A 70 11.51 -11.63 1.79
CA ARG A 70 11.86 -11.91 0.39
C ARG A 70 11.20 -13.21 -0.04
N PHE A 71 10.37 -13.14 -1.07
CA PHE A 71 9.78 -14.30 -1.71
C PHE A 71 10.69 -14.80 -2.83
N ASP A 72 11.19 -16.02 -2.69
CA ASP A 72 11.93 -16.71 -3.74
C ASP A 72 10.95 -17.17 -4.83
N THR A 73 11.03 -16.57 -6.00
CA THR A 73 10.07 -16.84 -7.09
C THR A 73 10.27 -18.21 -7.73
N LYS A 74 11.42 -18.86 -7.55
CA LYS A 74 11.72 -20.20 -8.08
C LYS A 74 11.33 -21.28 -7.07
N ALA A 75 11.78 -21.13 -5.83
CA ALA A 75 11.51 -22.08 -4.74
C ALA A 75 10.10 -21.94 -4.14
N LYS A 76 9.41 -20.82 -4.42
CA LYS A 76 8.06 -20.51 -3.90
C LYS A 76 8.02 -20.48 -2.37
N SER A 77 9.04 -19.89 -1.77
CA SER A 77 9.23 -19.84 -0.32
C SER A 77 9.69 -18.45 0.15
N PHE A 78 9.55 -18.18 1.45
CA PHE A 78 9.94 -16.91 2.05
C PHE A 78 11.18 -17.05 2.92
N ASN A 79 12.01 -16.00 2.91
CA ASN A 79 12.94 -15.68 3.98
C ASN A 79 12.54 -14.33 4.59
N GLU A 80 12.68 -14.18 5.91
CA GLU A 80 12.39 -12.93 6.61
C GLU A 80 13.57 -12.54 7.50
N TRP A 81 13.83 -11.23 7.60
CA TRP A 81 14.86 -10.68 8.47
C TRP A 81 14.27 -9.62 9.38
N GLU A 82 14.55 -9.74 10.68
CA GLU A 82 14.25 -8.69 11.66
C GLU A 82 15.12 -7.48 11.41
N LEU A 83 14.51 -6.30 11.56
CA LEU A 83 15.21 -5.03 11.52
C LEU A 83 15.48 -4.53 12.94
N PRO A 84 16.39 -3.55 13.10
CA PRO A 84 16.55 -2.84 14.37
C PRO A 84 15.21 -2.33 14.91
N ALA A 85 15.08 -2.28 16.23
CA ALA A 85 13.84 -1.89 16.89
C ALA A 85 13.36 -0.52 16.39
N GLY A 86 12.08 -0.46 15.99
CA GLY A 86 11.44 0.78 15.55
C GLY A 86 11.66 1.15 14.07
N ALA A 87 12.36 0.34 13.28
CA ALA A 87 12.61 0.63 11.86
C ALA A 87 11.32 0.79 11.04
N ARG A 88 10.30 -0.05 11.31
CA ARG A 88 8.95 0.02 10.70
C ARG A 88 9.00 0.28 9.18
N PRO A 89 9.63 -0.62 8.40
CA PRO A 89 9.92 -0.37 6.99
C PRO A 89 8.62 -0.14 6.20
N HIS A 90 8.72 0.71 5.19
CA HIS A 90 7.62 1.05 4.29
C HIS A 90 8.20 1.35 2.90
N GLY A 91 7.46 1.01 1.84
CA GLY A 91 7.77 1.43 0.46
C GLY A 91 7.20 2.79 0.11
#